data_AF-A0A822BAP4-F1
#
_entry.id   AF-A0A822BAP4-F1
#
_cell.length_a   1.000
_cell.length_b   1.000
_cell.length_c   1.000
_cell.angle_alpha   90.00
_cell.angle_beta   90.00
_cell.angle_gamma   90.00
#
_symmetry.space_group_name_H-M   'P 1'
#
loop_
_entity.id
_entity.type
_entity.pdbx_description
1 polymer ?
#
loop_
_entity_poly.entity_id
_entity_poly.type
_entity_poly.pdbx_seq_one_letter_code
_entity_poly.pdbx_strand_id
1 'polypeptide(L)' 'AGTVYVSDGGNHRIMRWPKGATEGTAIIDGQEASVGGPVGLSFDRHGNLYAAEFYRHRVQRFDLIQ' A
#
# COMPACT_ATOMS: atom_id res chain seq x y z
N ALA A 1 0.35 1.33 18.26
CA ALA A 1 0.64 0.06 17.55
C ALA A 1 -0.68 -0.64 17.22
N GLY A 2 -0.85 -1.14 15.99
CA GLY A 2 -2.00 -1.96 15.62
C GLY A 2 -2.66 -1.68 14.27
N THR A 3 -2.06 -0.86 13.40
CA THR A 3 -2.52 -0.71 12.02
C THR A 3 -1.93 -1.81 11.15
N VAL A 4 -2.74 -2.44 10.31
CA VAL A 4 -2.31 -3.43 9.31
C VAL A 4 -2.39 -2.79 7.92
N TYR A 5 -1.35 -2.99 7.12
CA TYR A 5 -1.32 -2.62 5.71
C TYR A 5 -1.25 -3.88 4.87
N VAL A 6 -2.07 -3.95 3.83
CA VAL A 6 -2.21 -5.14 2.99
C VAL A 6 -1.95 -4.76 1.53
N SER A 7 -1.05 -5.49 0.89
CA SER A 7 -0.88 -5.48 -0.55
C SER A 7 -1.96 -6.34 -1.19
N ASP A 8 -3.02 -5.71 -1.67
CA ASP A 8 -4.12 -6.39 -2.37
C ASP A 8 -3.79 -6.46 -3.86
N GLY A 9 -2.81 -7.31 -4.18
CA GLY A 9 -2.07 -7.32 -5.44
C GLY A 9 -2.94 -7.50 -6.68
N GLY A 10 -3.88 -8.45 -6.64
CA GLY A 10 -4.79 -8.72 -7.76
C GLY A 10 -5.74 -7.56 -8.06
N ASN A 11 -6.04 -6.74 -7.05
CA ASN A 11 -6.89 -5.56 -7.18
C ASN A 11 -6.09 -4.26 -7.39
N HIS A 12 -4.76 -4.36 -7.57
CA HIS A 12 -3.90 -3.20 -7.82
C HIS A 12 -4.05 -2.10 -6.75
N ARG A 13 -4.19 -2.47 -5.48
CA ARG A 13 -4.40 -1.50 -4.39
C ARG A 13 -3.63 -1.85 -3.12
N ILE A 14 -3.47 -0.86 -2.27
CA ILE A 14 -2.95 -1.00 -0.91
C ILE A 14 -4.03 -0.54 0.06
N MET A 15 -4.29 -1.40 1.05
CA MET A 15 -5.37 -1.24 2.00
C MET A 15 -4.82 -1.00 3.41
N ARG A 16 -5.57 -0.26 4.23
CA ARG A 16 -5.25 0.06 5.63
C ARG A 16 -6.38 -0.36 6.56
N TRP A 17 -6.05 -1.11 7.61
CA TRP A 17 -6.94 -1.39 8.74
C TRP A 17 -6.39 -0.77 10.02
N PRO A 18 -7.10 0.21 10.61
CA PRO A 18 -6.85 0.63 11.98
C PRO A 18 -7.04 -0.54 12.96
N LYS A 19 -6.43 -0.43 14.15
CA LYS A 19 -6.56 -1.45 15.20
C LYS A 19 -8.04 -1.67 15.54
N GLY A 20 -8.50 -2.91 15.41
CA GLY A 20 -9.88 -3.31 15.74
C GLY A 20 -10.91 -3.02 14.64
N ALA A 21 -10.50 -2.49 13.48
CA ALA A 21 -11.40 -2.30 12.36
C ALA A 21 -11.80 -3.63 11.73
N THR A 22 -13.07 -3.77 11.36
CA THR A 22 -13.63 -4.91 10.61
C THR A 22 -13.51 -4.72 9.09
N GLU A 23 -13.32 -3.48 8.65
CA GLU A 23 -13.21 -3.10 7.24
C GLU A 23 -11.99 -2.21 7.01
N GLY A 24 -11.43 -2.33 5.81
CA GLY A 24 -10.22 -1.62 5.41
C GLY A 24 -10.53 -0.54 4.40
N THR A 25 -9.73 0.51 4.41
CA THR A 25 -9.83 1.59 3.43
C THR A 25 -8.69 1.45 2.43
N ALA A 26 -8.99 1.58 1.13
CA ALA A 26 -7.95 1.74 0.13
C ALA A 26 -7.27 3.09 0.35
N ILE A 27 -5.95 3.06 0.57
CA ILE A 27 -5.14 4.28 0.71
C ILE A 27 -4.37 4.59 -0.57
N ILE A 28 -4.21 3.58 -1.42
CA ILE A 28 -3.69 3.67 -2.77
C ILE A 28 -4.58 2.72 -3.58
N ASP A 29 -5.37 3.25 -4.51
CA ASP A 29 -6.26 2.47 -5.36
C ASP A 29 -5.79 2.58 -6.81
N GLY A 30 -5.78 1.47 -7.54
CA GLY A 30 -5.16 1.34 -8.87
C GLY A 30 -5.76 2.20 -9.99
N GLN A 31 -6.58 3.20 -9.66
CA GLN A 31 -7.10 4.18 -10.60
C GLN A 31 -5.94 4.99 -11.21
N GLU A 32 -6.00 5.21 -12.53
CA GLU A 32 -5.02 5.99 -13.30
C GLU A 32 -3.55 5.58 -13.07
N ALA A 33 -3.30 4.29 -12.78
CA ALA A 33 -1.95 3.73 -12.63
C ALA A 33 -1.18 4.07 -11.32
N SER A 34 -1.83 4.10 -10.15
CA SER A 34 -1.11 4.40 -8.88
C SER A 34 -0.15 3.29 -8.39
N VAL A 35 -0.51 2.00 -8.47
CA VAL A 35 0.32 0.85 -8.07
C VAL A 35 -0.03 -0.41 -8.88
N GLY A 36 0.96 -1.22 -9.29
CA GLY A 36 0.76 -2.36 -10.18
C GLY A 36 1.15 -3.71 -9.58
N GLY A 37 0.16 -4.46 -9.09
CA GLY A 37 0.40 -5.78 -8.50
C GLY A 37 1.36 -5.73 -7.30
N PRO A 38 1.06 -4.92 -6.25
CA PRO A 38 1.92 -4.88 -5.08
C PRO A 38 2.01 -6.26 -4.42
N VAL A 39 3.23 -6.69 -4.09
CA VAL A 39 3.49 -8.00 -3.43
C VAL A 39 4.25 -7.87 -2.11
N GLY A 40 4.84 -6.71 -1.84
CA GLY A 40 5.54 -6.44 -0.60
C GLY A 40 5.47 -4.97 -0.23
N LEU A 41 5.37 -4.69 1.07
CA LEU A 41 5.25 -3.35 1.64
C LEU A 41 6.29 -3.17 2.74
N SER A 42 6.90 -1.98 2.80
CA SER A 42 7.77 -1.58 3.91
C SER A 42 7.65 -0.09 4.17
N PHE A 43 7.90 0.33 5.41
CA PHE A 43 7.91 1.72 5.81
C PHE A 43 9.33 2.17 6.15
N ASP A 44 9.67 3.41 5.79
CA ASP A 44 10.84 4.06 6.37
C ASP A 44 10.50 4.77 7.69
N ARG A 45 11.53 5.28 8.37
CA ARG A 45 11.39 6.02 9.65
C ARG A 45 10.60 7.33 9.54
N HIS A 46 10.41 7.85 8.33
CA HIS A 46 9.63 9.06 8.06
C HIS A 46 8.18 8.74 7.73
N GLY A 47 7.80 7.46 7.69
CA GLY A 47 6.44 7.02 7.40
C GLY A 47 6.13 6.91 5.90
N ASN A 48 7.13 7.02 5.02
CA ASN A 48 6.92 6.75 3.61
C ASN A 48 6.72 5.25 3.40
N LEU A 49 5.78 4.90 2.51
CA LEU A 49 5.50 3.52 2.13
C LEU A 49 6.23 3.16 0.84
N TYR A 50 6.92 2.04 0.84
CA TYR A 50 7.54 1.45 -0.34
C TYR A 50 6.77 0.19 -0.74
N ALA A 51 6.40 0.10 -2.01
CA ALA A 51 5.72 -1.08 -2.57
C ALA A 51 6.57 -1.70 -3.67
N ALA A 52 6.77 -3.03 -3.60
CA ALA A 52 7.33 -3.81 -4.69
C ALA A 52 6.20 -4.21 -5.66
N GLU A 53 6.30 -3.77 -6.91
CA GLU A 53 5.25 -3.95 -7.93
C GLU A 53 5.62 -5.06 -8.90
N PHE A 54 4.93 -6.21 -8.81
CA PHE A 54 5.20 -7.38 -9.63
C PHE A 54 4.98 -7.13 -11.12
N TYR A 55 3.88 -6.46 -11.48
CA TYR A 55 3.53 -6.22 -12.90
C TYR A 55 4.25 -5.02 -13.51
N ARG A 56 4.89 -4.18 -12.70
CA ARG A 56 5.59 -2.97 -13.19
C ARG A 56 7.09 -3.01 -13.03
N HIS A 57 7.63 -4.08 -12.46
CA HIS A 57 9.07 -4.30 -12.35
C HIS A 57 9.80 -3.12 -11.68
N ARG A 58 9.18 -2.53 -10.66
CA ARG A 58 9.74 -1.39 -9.93
C ARG A 58 9.42 -1.47 -8.45
N VAL A 59 10.15 -0.68 -7.67
CA VAL A 59 9.77 -0.30 -6.31
C VAL A 59 9.33 1.14 -6.35
N GLN A 60 8.14 1.44 -5.83
CA GLN A 60 7.59 2.78 -5.78
C GLN A 60 7.47 3.26 -4.34
N ARG A 61 7.81 4.52 -4.11
CA ARG A 61 7.63 5.22 -2.83
C ARG A 61 6.35 6.05 -2.88
N PHE A 62 5.57 6.00 -1.81
CA PHE A 62 4.41 6.82 -1.56
C PHE A 62 4.63 7.65 -0.30
N ASP A 63 4.42 8.95 -0.43
CA ASP A 63 4.38 9.84 0.73
C ASP A 63 2.98 9.77 1.34
N LEU A 64 2.90 9.30 2.58
CA LEU A 64 1.64 9.15 3.31
C LEU A 64 1.46 10.20 4.41
N ILE A 65 2.45 11.09 4.58
CA ILE A 65 2.39 12.18 5.55
C ILE A 65 2.50 13.48 4.75
N GLN A 66 1.37 14.16 4.57
CA GLN A 66 1.37 15.58 4.15
C GLN A 66 1.42 16.48 5.37
#